data_AF-A0A382P1W0-F1
#
_entry.id   AF-A0A382P1W0-F1
#
_cell.length_a   1.000
_cell.length_b   1.000
_cell.length_c   1.000
_cell.angle_alpha   90.00
_cell.angle_beta   90.00
_cell.angle_gamma   90.00
#
_symmetry.space_group_name_H-M   'P 1'
#
loop_
_entity.id
_entity.type
_entity.pdbx_description
1 polymer ?
#
loop_
_entity_poly.entity_id
_entity_poly.type
_entity_poly.pdbx_seq_one_letter_code
_entity_poly.pdbx_strand_id
1 'polypeptide(L)'
;MSLNNLLVKVKKLGRVKKSSSKKSWIEQLRPIIRDFKEGSNETLSPQEVERLSLMIRFKIDLEEGNLNNIEMEDTVSHGPTFH
;
A
#
# COMPACT_ATOMS: atom_id res chain seq x y z
N MET A 1 37.85 37.28 1.85
CA MET A 1 37.44 35.85 1.80
C MET A 1 36.58 35.65 0.58
N SER A 2 36.96 34.71 -0.31
CA SER A 2 36.41 34.61 -1.67
C SER A 2 35.01 33.98 -1.70
N LEU A 3 34.08 34.61 -2.43
CA LEU A 3 32.70 34.16 -2.69
C LEU A 3 32.62 32.75 -3.31
N ASN A 4 33.72 32.25 -3.85
CA ASN A 4 33.81 30.93 -4.47
C ASN A 4 33.60 29.77 -3.48
N ASN A 5 33.88 29.95 -2.18
CA ASN A 5 33.69 28.90 -1.18
C ASN A 5 32.21 28.67 -0.82
N LEU A 6 31.34 29.66 -1.02
CA LEU A 6 29.91 29.53 -0.73
C LEU A 6 29.19 28.75 -1.84
N LEU A 7 29.57 29.00 -3.10
CA LEU A 7 28.96 28.35 -4.27
C LEU A 7 29.26 26.85 -4.34
N VAL A 8 30.46 26.43 -3.93
CA VAL A 8 30.84 25.01 -3.84
C VAL A 8 30.05 24.29 -2.74
N LYS A 9 29.77 24.97 -1.62
CA LYS A 9 29.00 24.42 -0.49
C LYS A 9 27.53 24.17 -0.86
N VAL A 10 26.93 25.06 -1.65
CA VAL A 10 25.54 24.94 -2.11
C VAL A 10 25.39 23.86 -3.20
N LYS A 11 26.37 23.73 -4.12
CA LYS A 11 26.35 22.65 -5.15
C LYS A 11 26.45 21.24 -4.57
N LYS A 12 27.03 21.07 -3.37
CA LYS A 12 27.22 19.75 -2.74
C LYS A 12 25.96 19.22 -2.02
N LEU A 13 24.92 20.03 -1.87
CA LEU A 13 23.64 19.64 -1.23
C LEU A 13 22.57 19.19 -2.24
N GLY A 14 22.82 19.35 -3.55
CA GLY A 14 21.84 19.13 -4.62
C GLY A 14 21.74 17.70 -5.18
N ARG A 15 22.08 16.67 -4.41
CA ARG A 15 21.79 15.27 -4.77
C ARG A 15 21.61 14.44 -3.51
N VAL A 16 20.53 14.71 -2.79
CA VAL A 16 19.88 13.65 -2.02
C VAL A 16 19.53 12.58 -3.05
N LYS A 17 20.29 11.48 -3.07
CA LYS A 17 19.91 10.26 -3.79
C LYS A 17 18.47 10.00 -3.35
N LYS A 18 17.52 10.17 -4.26
CA LYS A 18 16.22 9.51 -4.16
C LYS A 18 16.56 8.03 -4.25
N SER A 19 16.91 7.42 -3.11
CA SER A 19 16.85 5.98 -2.97
C SER A 19 15.38 5.67 -3.15
N SER A 20 15.00 5.42 -4.40
CA SER A 20 13.83 4.59 -4.67
C SER A 20 14.24 3.20 -4.18
N SER A 21 14.29 3.03 -2.85
CA SER A 21 14.02 1.74 -2.27
C SER A 21 12.58 1.52 -2.69
N LYS A 22 12.40 0.83 -3.82
CA LYS A 22 11.10 0.29 -4.20
C LYS A 22 10.72 -0.56 -3.01
N LYS A 23 9.93 0.02 -2.09
CA LYS A 23 9.45 -0.68 -0.91
C LYS A 23 8.89 -1.98 -1.41
N SER A 24 9.37 -3.08 -0.85
CA SER A 24 8.89 -4.40 -1.25
C SER A 24 7.37 -4.38 -1.16
N TRP A 25 6.67 -5.02 -2.09
CA TRP A 25 5.21 -5.05 -2.09
C TRP A 25 4.65 -5.44 -0.72
N ILE A 26 5.35 -6.33 0.01
CA ILE A 26 5.00 -6.68 1.39
C ILE A 26 5.09 -5.51 2.37
N GLU A 27 6.05 -4.60 2.22
CA GLU A 27 6.17 -3.40 3.06
C GLU A 27 5.03 -2.41 2.81
N GLN A 28 4.48 -2.39 1.59
CA GLN A 28 3.32 -1.57 1.25
C GLN A 28 2.03 -2.16 1.80
N LEU A 29 1.93 -3.50 1.87
CA LEU A 29 0.78 -4.20 2.45
C LEU A 29 0.79 -4.27 3.98
N ARG A 30 1.95 -4.08 4.64
CA ARG A 30 2.08 -4.15 6.10
C ARG A 30 1.02 -3.32 6.88
N PRO A 31 0.71 -2.06 6.52
CA PRO A 31 -0.33 -1.29 7.20
C PRO A 31 -1.71 -1.95 7.08
N ILE A 32 -2.07 -2.44 5.89
CA ILE A 32 -3.35 -3.11 5.62
C ILE A 32 -3.45 -4.40 6.43
N ILE A 33 -2.38 -5.21 6.45
CA ILE A 33 -2.30 -6.42 7.28
C ILE A 33 -2.47 -6.08 8.76
N ARG A 34 -1.83 -5.01 9.24
CA ARG A 34 -1.91 -4.59 10.65
C ARG A 34 -3.33 -4.15 11.02
N ASP A 35 -3.99 -3.39 10.15
CA ASP A 35 -5.34 -2.91 10.38
C ASP A 35 -6.34 -4.07 10.35
N PHE A 36 -6.18 -5.03 9.43
CA PHE A 36 -6.97 -6.28 9.40
C PHE A 36 -6.83 -7.11 10.68
N LYS A 37 -5.63 -7.12 11.28
CA LYS A 37 -5.36 -7.86 12.52
C LYS A 37 -5.87 -7.16 13.78
N GLU A 38 -6.37 -5.92 13.67
CA GLU A 38 -6.86 -5.12 14.81
C GLU A 38 -5.86 -5.04 15.99
N GLY A 39 -4.56 -5.04 15.68
CA GLY A 39 -3.50 -5.03 16.70
C GLY A 39 -3.12 -6.40 17.28
N SER A 40 -3.72 -7.50 16.80
CA SER A 40 -3.29 -8.86 17.14
C SER A 40 -1.88 -9.16 16.60
N ASN A 41 -1.09 -9.86 17.41
CA ASN A 41 0.23 -10.37 17.04
C ASN A 41 0.20 -11.80 16.49
N GLU A 42 -0.95 -12.46 16.47
CA GLU A 42 -1.10 -13.83 15.98
C GLU A 42 -0.81 -13.93 14.48
N THR A 43 -0.37 -15.09 14.00
CA THR A 43 -0.22 -15.32 12.56
C THR A 43 -1.60 -15.50 11.93
N LEU A 44 -1.79 -14.97 10.72
CA LEU A 44 -3.03 -15.21 9.98
C LEU A 44 -3.14 -16.69 9.60
N SER A 45 -4.30 -17.29 9.88
CA SER A 45 -4.71 -18.57 9.32
C SER A 45 -4.88 -18.48 7.79
N PRO A 46 -4.84 -19.62 7.06
CA PRO A 46 -5.09 -19.62 5.63
C PRO A 46 -6.40 -18.92 5.24
N GLN A 47 -7.47 -19.13 6.01
CA GLN A 47 -8.79 -18.52 5.77
C GLN A 47 -8.76 -17.00 5.95
N GLU A 48 -8.01 -16.50 6.93
CA GLU A 48 -7.82 -15.07 7.13
C GLU A 48 -6.96 -14.44 6.01
N VAL A 49 -5.95 -15.16 5.52
CA VAL A 49 -5.16 -14.73 4.35
C VAL A 49 -6.05 -14.62 3.10
N GLU A 50 -6.96 -15.58 2.89
CA GLU A 50 -7.94 -15.53 1.80
C GLU A 50 -8.87 -14.32 1.92
N ARG A 51 -9.43 -14.08 3.12
CA ARG A 51 -10.29 -12.90 3.38
C ARG A 51 -9.55 -11.58 3.15
N LEU A 52 -8.31 -11.47 3.63
CA LEU A 52 -7.48 -10.29 3.40
C LEU A 52 -7.19 -10.09 1.91
N SER A 53 -6.91 -11.16 1.18
CA SER A 53 -6.64 -11.10 -0.26
C SER A 53 -7.86 -10.60 -1.04
N LEU A 54 -9.07 -11.07 -0.68
CA LEU A 54 -10.33 -10.58 -1.25
C LEU A 54 -10.54 -9.09 -0.95
N MET A 55 -10.30 -8.65 0.28
CA MET A 55 -10.42 -7.23 0.63
C MET A 55 -9.47 -6.34 -0.19
N ILE A 56 -8.21 -6.77 -0.36
CA ILE A 56 -7.23 -6.06 -1.20
C ILE A 56 -7.71 -6.02 -2.65
N ARG A 57 -8.20 -7.16 -3.18
CA ARG A 57 -8.74 -7.24 -4.53
C ARG A 57 -9.88 -6.24 -4.74
N PHE A 58 -10.87 -6.19 -3.85
CA PHE A 58 -11.99 -5.26 -3.95
C PHE A 58 -11.55 -3.79 -3.93
N LYS A 59 -10.57 -3.44 -3.08
CA LYS A 59 -10.01 -2.08 -3.05
C LYS A 59 -9.36 -1.70 -4.38
N ILE A 60 -8.64 -2.64 -5.00
CA ILE A 60 -8.02 -2.42 -6.33
C ILE A 60 -9.11 -2.30 -7.41
N ASP A 61 -10.10 -3.19 -7.41
CA ASP A 61 -11.17 -3.18 -8.41
C ASP A 61 -11.98 -1.87 -8.36
N LEU A 62 -12.20 -1.28 -7.19
CA LEU A 62 -12.85 0.03 -7.06
C LEU A 62 -11.99 1.17 -7.57
N GLU A 63 -10.71 1.19 -7.23
CA GLU A 63 -9.78 2.25 -7.67
C GLU A 63 -9.61 2.23 -9.20
N GLU A 64 -9.51 1.05 -9.80
CA GLU A 64 -9.37 0.86 -11.25
C GLU A 64 -10.70 1.00 -11.99
N GLY A 65 -11.84 1.13 -11.27
CA GLY A 65 -13.17 1.22 -11.86
C GLY A 65 -13.70 -0.08 -12.46
N ASN A 66 -13.12 -1.23 -12.07
CA ASN A 66 -13.63 -2.56 -12.41
C ASN A 66 -14.94 -2.88 -11.68
N LEU A 67 -15.16 -2.26 -10.52
CA LEU A 67 -16.40 -2.33 -9.75
C LEU A 67 -16.85 -0.91 -9.39
N ASN A 68 -18.15 -0.70 -9.29
CA ASN A 68 -18.72 0.50 -8.69
C ASN A 68 -19.08 0.28 -7.21
N ASN A 69 -19.31 1.36 -6.45
CA ASN A 69 -19.59 1.28 -5.02
C ASN A 69 -20.85 0.45 -4.68
N ILE A 70 -21.80 0.33 -5.60
CA ILE A 70 -23.04 -0.44 -5.41
C ILE A 70 -22.73 -1.94 -5.48
N GLU A 71 -21.87 -2.35 -6.43
CA GLU A 71 -21.40 -3.73 -6.56
C GLU A 71 -20.54 -4.18 -5.36
N MET A 72 -19.85 -3.25 -4.69
CA MET A 72 -19.10 -3.52 -3.46
C MET A 72 -20.03 -3.86 -2.28
N GLU A 73 -21.13 -3.12 -2.13
CA GLU A 73 -22.08 -3.33 -1.02
C GLU A 73 -22.77 -4.69 -1.14
N ASP A 74 -23.10 -5.10 -2.37
CA ASP A 74 -23.65 -6.44 -2.65
C ASP A 74 -22.64 -7.58 -2.42
N THR A 75 -21.37 -7.40 -2.79
CA THR A 75 -20.33 -8.43 -2.57
C THR A 75 -19.93 -8.60 -1.11
N VAL A 76 -19.96 -7.52 -0.31
CA VAL A 76 -19.70 -7.59 1.14
C VAL A 76 -20.87 -8.24 1.88
N SER A 77 -22.10 -8.04 1.41
CA SER A 77 -23.31 -8.58 2.04
C SER A 77 -23.65 -10.01 1.61
N HIS A 78 -23.34 -10.42 0.39
CA HIS A 78 -23.72 -11.73 -0.17
C HIS A 78 -22.53 -12.65 -0.52
N GLY A 79 -21.29 -12.15 -0.38
CA GLY A 79 -20.09 -12.85 -0.84
C GLY A 79 -19.86 -12.71 -2.35
N PRO A 80 -18.65 -13.03 -2.86
CA PRO A 80 -18.34 -12.90 -4.28
C PRO A 80 -19.21 -13.83 -5.13
N THR A 81 -20.07 -13.26 -5.98
CA THR A 81 -20.66 -13.95 -7.12
C THR A 81 -19.67 -13.91 -8.28
N PHE A 82 -18.94 -15.02 -8.47
CA PHE A 82 -18.12 -15.21 -9.65
C PHE A 82 -19.03 -15.56 -10.84
N HIS A 83 -19.02 -14.73 -11.89
CA HIS A 83 -19.64 -15.00 -13.19
C HIS A 83 -18.59 -15.44 -14.21
#